data_AF-R7PR34-F1
#
_entry.id   AF-R7PR34-F1
#
_cell.length_a   1.000
_cell.length_b   1.000
_cell.length_c   1.000
_cell.angle_alpha   90.00
_cell.angle_beta   90.00
_cell.angle_gamma   90.00
#
_symmetry.space_group_name_H-M   'P 1'
#
loop_
_entity.id
_entity.type
_entity.pdbx_description
1 polymer ?
#
loop_
_entity_poly.entity_id
_entity_poly.type
_entity_poly.pdbx_seq_one_letter_code
_entity_poly.pdbx_strand_id
1 'polypeptide(L)'
;MLKKETISLEHINNKVREKLEAGETAQEMVRVVTDNLNDPEKAKNYSAISQLSNDINLRVKKGDVINQINISENGVLIDGSKVHITGDTLFDNNVITRGMIQAGAVTTDKMLVGNSEGARLALRNNLIEVYDDNNVLRVKLGVWDE
;
A
#
# COMPACT_ATOMS: atom_id res chain seq x y z
N MET A 1 15.68 0.10 -62.58
CA MET A 1 16.64 0.99 -61.90
C MET A 1 16.25 1.04 -60.43
N LEU A 2 16.97 0.32 -59.57
CA LEU A 2 16.74 0.37 -58.13
C LEU A 2 17.11 1.77 -57.67
N LYS A 3 16.15 2.52 -57.12
CA LYS A 3 16.45 3.65 -56.24
C LYS A 3 17.19 3.06 -55.03
N LYS A 4 18.50 2.85 -55.18
CA LYS A 4 19.40 2.74 -54.04
C LYS A 4 19.26 4.09 -53.36
N GLU A 5 18.40 4.15 -52.35
CA GLU A 5 18.46 5.20 -51.36
C GLU A 5 19.88 5.11 -50.81
N THR A 6 20.76 5.95 -51.34
CA THR A 6 22.09 6.14 -50.80
C THR A 6 21.85 6.53 -49.36
N ILE A 7 22.20 5.64 -48.42
CA ILE A 7 22.07 5.94 -47.01
C ILE A 7 23.03 7.11 -46.76
N SER A 8 22.49 8.33 -46.75
CA SER A 8 23.28 9.51 -46.51
C SER A 8 23.80 9.47 -45.08
N LEU A 9 24.97 10.06 -44.84
CA LEU A 9 25.50 10.23 -43.49
C LEU A 9 24.50 10.97 -42.58
N GLU A 10 23.69 11.86 -43.17
CA GLU A 10 22.59 12.54 -42.50
C GLU A 10 21.48 11.58 -42.04
N HIS A 11 21.08 10.62 -42.90
CA HIS A 11 20.09 9.60 -42.53
C HIS A 11 20.61 8.71 -41.39
N ILE A 12 21.89 8.33 -41.43
CA ILE A 12 22.54 7.55 -40.35
C ILE A 12 22.57 8.37 -39.06
N ASN A 13 23.01 9.63 -39.11
CA ASN A 13 23.08 10.50 -37.93
C ASN A 13 21.70 10.72 -37.30
N ASN A 14 20.67 10.92 -38.12
CA ASN A 14 19.30 11.08 -37.61
C ASN A 14 18.78 9.79 -36.97
N LYS A 15 19.03 8.62 -37.57
CA LYS A 15 18.63 7.33 -36.99
C LYS A 15 19.41 6.99 -35.71
N VAL A 16 20.70 7.33 -35.66
CA VAL A 16 21.52 7.17 -34.45
C VAL A 16 21.03 8.11 -33.35
N ARG A 17 20.74 9.38 -33.67
CA ARG A 17 20.19 10.34 -32.71
C ARG A 17 18.83 9.91 -32.16
N GLU A 18 17.93 9.47 -33.02
CA GLU A 18 16.61 8.91 -32.62
C GLU A 18 16.78 7.70 -31.68
N LYS A 19 17.74 6.80 -31.97
CA LYS A 19 18.04 5.65 -31.11
C LYS A 19 18.75 6.04 -29.81
N LEU A 20 19.54 7.10 -29.80
CA LEU A 20 20.19 7.65 -28.61
C LEU A 20 19.17 8.36 -27.71
N GLU A 21 18.29 9.21 -28.25
CA GLU A 21 17.22 9.89 -27.51
C GLU A 21 16.22 8.86 -26.92
N ALA A 22 15.86 7.83 -27.69
CA ALA A 22 15.06 6.71 -27.18
C ALA A 22 15.81 5.89 -26.12
N GLY A 23 17.13 5.74 -26.26
CA GLY A 23 17.99 5.07 -25.27
C GLY A 23 18.14 5.86 -23.97
N GLU A 24 18.24 7.19 -24.05
CA GLU A 24 18.30 8.11 -22.91
C GLU A 24 16.99 8.08 -22.11
N THR A 25 15.84 8.09 -22.80
CA THR A 25 14.51 7.96 -22.19
C THR A 25 14.33 6.58 -21.53
N ALA A 26 14.85 5.51 -22.14
CA ALA A 26 14.78 4.16 -21.55
C ALA A 26 15.72 3.99 -20.33
N GLN A 27 16.87 4.66 -20.32
CA GLN A 27 17.74 4.73 -19.15
C GLN A 27 17.04 5.43 -17.99
N GLU A 28 16.22 6.44 -18.23
CA GLU A 28 15.48 7.16 -17.18
C GLU A 28 14.46 6.27 -16.43
N MET A 29 13.99 5.15 -16.99
CA MET A 29 13.03 4.27 -16.30
C MET A 29 13.66 3.14 -15.48
N VAL A 30 14.92 2.76 -15.71
CA VAL A 30 15.63 1.69 -14.97
C VAL A 30 16.90 2.19 -14.26
N ARG A 31 17.35 3.43 -14.52
CA ARG A 31 18.59 4.04 -13.98
C ARG A 31 18.36 5.13 -12.93
N VAL A 32 17.14 5.38 -12.46
CA VAL A 32 16.92 6.45 -11.46
C VAL A 32 17.30 6.03 -10.03
N VAL A 33 17.40 4.73 -9.75
CA VAL A 33 17.76 4.24 -8.40
C VAL A 33 19.26 4.36 -8.14
N THR A 34 20.11 3.87 -9.03
CA THR A 34 21.56 3.81 -8.81
C THR A 34 22.23 5.18 -8.87
N ASP A 35 21.77 6.07 -9.75
CA ASP A 35 22.36 7.41 -9.91
C ASP A 35 22.08 8.30 -8.69
N ASN A 36 20.92 8.14 -8.04
CA ASN A 36 20.59 8.84 -6.79
C ASN A 36 21.40 8.31 -5.60
N LEU A 37 21.80 7.04 -5.59
CA LEU A 37 22.54 6.45 -4.47
C LEU A 37 24.05 6.79 -4.48
N ASN A 38 24.60 7.13 -5.64
CA ASN A 38 26.01 7.50 -5.79
C ASN A 38 26.32 8.94 -5.34
N ASP A 39 25.30 9.78 -5.15
CA ASP A 39 25.41 11.15 -4.66
C ASP A 39 24.83 11.23 -3.23
N PRO A 40 25.62 11.62 -2.20
CA PRO A 40 25.16 11.65 -0.81
C PRO A 40 23.90 12.49 -0.56
N GLU A 41 23.68 13.55 -1.33
CA GLU A 41 22.50 14.41 -1.18
C GLU A 41 21.27 13.80 -1.87
N LYS A 42 21.46 13.13 -3.01
CA LYS A 42 20.38 12.41 -3.70
C LYS A 42 20.05 11.08 -3.04
N ALA A 43 20.98 10.47 -2.30
CA ALA A 43 20.75 9.24 -1.54
C ALA A 43 19.76 9.46 -0.38
N LYS A 44 19.49 10.72 -0.02
CA LYS A 44 18.42 11.09 0.91
C LYS A 44 17.03 11.07 0.26
N ASN A 45 16.95 11.12 -1.07
CA ASN A 45 15.70 11.27 -1.82
C ASN A 45 15.68 10.32 -3.03
N TYR A 46 15.12 9.12 -2.86
CA TYR A 46 15.02 8.16 -3.96
C TYR A 46 13.77 7.28 -3.82
N SER A 47 13.25 6.83 -4.96
CA SER A 47 12.34 5.69 -5.05
C SER A 47 13.08 4.52 -5.67
N ALA A 48 12.77 3.29 -5.25
CA ALA A 48 13.41 2.09 -5.75
C ALA A 48 12.47 0.89 -5.75
N ILE A 49 12.69 0.01 -6.73
CA ILE A 49 12.19 -1.37 -6.75
C ILE A 49 13.41 -2.27 -6.84
N SER A 50 13.57 -3.16 -5.86
CA SER A 50 14.65 -4.16 -5.83
C SER A 50 14.03 -5.54 -5.80
N GLN A 51 14.39 -6.37 -6.78
CA GLN A 51 13.92 -7.75 -6.89
C GLN A 51 15.12 -8.70 -6.81
N LEU A 52 15.08 -9.59 -5.82
CA LEU A 52 16.03 -10.67 -5.61
C LEU A 52 15.34 -12.00 -5.93
N SER A 53 16.06 -13.12 -5.83
CA SER A 53 15.50 -14.45 -6.09
C SER A 53 14.35 -14.82 -5.15
N ASN A 54 14.35 -14.30 -3.93
CA ASN A 54 13.44 -14.66 -2.84
C ASN A 54 12.72 -13.45 -2.22
N ASP A 55 13.05 -12.23 -2.64
CA ASP A 55 12.57 -11.00 -2.01
C ASP A 55 12.23 -9.91 -3.04
N ILE A 56 11.25 -9.08 -2.71
CA ILE A 56 10.91 -7.86 -3.44
C ILE A 56 10.81 -6.70 -2.43
N ASN A 57 11.55 -5.63 -2.66
CA ASN A 57 11.45 -4.38 -1.90
C ASN A 57 10.97 -3.23 -2.81
N LEU A 58 9.98 -2.48 -2.32
CA LEU A 58 9.55 -1.21 -2.88
C LEU A 58 9.79 -0.15 -1.81
N ARG A 59 10.53 0.91 -2.14
CA ARG A 59 10.89 1.95 -1.16
C ARG A 59 10.77 3.34 -1.76
N VAL A 60 10.32 4.27 -0.94
CA VAL A 60 10.49 5.70 -1.15
C VAL A 60 11.15 6.28 0.10
N LYS A 61 12.33 6.90 -0.07
CA LYS A 61 13.02 7.66 0.97
C LYS A 61 13.01 9.13 0.58
N LYS A 62 12.61 10.00 1.51
CA LYS A 62 12.70 11.46 1.37
C LYS A 62 13.12 12.07 2.70
N GLY A 63 14.39 12.45 2.83
CA GLY A 63 14.97 12.81 4.13
C GLY A 63 14.87 11.62 5.10
N ASP A 64 14.16 11.84 6.22
CA ASP A 64 13.91 10.80 7.24
C ASP A 64 12.61 10.01 7.00
N VAL A 65 11.78 10.42 6.04
CA VAL A 65 10.55 9.70 5.72
C VAL A 65 10.87 8.49 4.87
N ILE A 66 10.51 7.31 5.37
CA ILE A 66 10.63 6.04 4.68
C ILE A 66 9.22 5.44 4.59
N ASN A 67 8.76 5.16 3.38
CA ASN A 67 7.67 4.24 3.15
C ASN A 67 8.21 3.04 2.39
N GLN A 68 7.87 1.84 2.82
CA GLN A 68 8.39 0.63 2.23
C GLN A 68 7.39 -0.52 2.25
N ILE A 69 7.50 -1.37 1.25
CA ILE A 69 6.85 -2.67 1.17
C ILE A 69 7.95 -3.70 0.95
N ASN A 70 8.04 -4.69 1.84
CA ASN A 70 8.93 -5.84 1.70
C ASN A 70 8.10 -7.09 1.55
N ILE A 71 8.38 -7.87 0.51
CA ILE A 71 7.76 -9.17 0.26
C ILE A 71 8.89 -10.19 0.29
N SER A 72 8.70 -11.26 1.05
CA SER A 72 9.62 -12.38 1.17
C SER A 72 8.85 -13.68 1.25
N GLU A 73 9.56 -14.81 1.24
CA GLU A 73 8.98 -16.13 1.53
C GLU A 73 8.27 -16.19 2.90
N ASN A 74 8.64 -15.32 3.84
CA ASN A 74 8.10 -15.28 5.20
C ASN A 74 6.90 -14.34 5.37
N GLY A 75 6.54 -13.58 4.32
CA GLY A 75 5.38 -12.68 4.34
C GLY A 75 5.67 -11.27 3.84
N VAL A 76 4.76 -10.35 4.17
CA VAL A 76 4.76 -8.97 3.70
C VAL A 76 4.83 -7.99 4.87
N LEU A 77 5.81 -7.07 4.84
CA LEU A 77 5.87 -5.90 5.72
C LEU A 77 5.47 -4.67 4.93
N ILE A 78 4.48 -3.92 5.43
CA ILE A 78 4.13 -2.59 4.94
C ILE A 78 4.45 -1.62 6.07
N ASP A 79 5.34 -0.68 5.82
CA ASP A 79 5.85 0.26 6.82
C ASP A 79 5.84 1.68 6.25
N GLY A 80 5.38 2.62 7.07
CA GLY A 80 5.10 3.99 6.68
C GLY A 80 4.24 4.71 7.71
N SER A 81 4.22 6.04 7.66
CA SER A 81 3.47 6.84 8.65
C SER A 81 1.95 6.71 8.51
N LYS A 82 1.45 6.37 7.32
CA LYS A 82 0.04 6.17 7.03
C LYS A 82 -0.15 5.11 5.95
N VAL A 83 -0.91 4.08 6.28
CA VAL A 83 -1.48 3.14 5.30
C VAL A 83 -2.97 3.46 5.20
N HIS A 84 -3.46 3.78 4.00
CA HIS A 84 -4.87 4.11 3.76
C HIS A 84 -5.48 3.09 2.81
N ILE A 85 -6.47 2.34 3.28
CA ILE A 85 -7.12 1.26 2.54
C ILE A 85 -8.58 1.65 2.37
N THR A 86 -9.03 1.78 1.13
CA THR A 86 -10.41 2.20 0.79
C THR A 86 -11.28 1.06 0.28
N GLY A 87 -10.70 -0.10 -0.02
CA GLY A 87 -11.41 -1.29 -0.45
C GLY A 87 -11.76 -2.21 0.71
N ASP A 88 -12.71 -3.11 0.49
CA ASP A 88 -13.06 -4.16 1.45
C ASP A 88 -11.81 -5.00 1.77
N THR A 89 -11.53 -5.16 3.07
CA THR A 89 -10.34 -5.84 3.57
C THR A 89 -10.77 -6.94 4.54
N LEU A 90 -10.32 -8.17 4.27
CA LEU A 90 -10.55 -9.32 5.14
C LEU A 90 -9.29 -9.61 5.97
N PHE A 91 -9.49 -9.82 7.26
CA PHE A 91 -8.45 -10.26 8.20
C PHE A 91 -8.83 -11.64 8.74
N ASP A 92 -8.10 -12.69 8.34
CA ASP A 92 -8.36 -14.06 8.77
C ASP A 92 -7.70 -14.40 10.13
N ASN A 93 -8.12 -15.52 10.74
CA ASN A 93 -7.43 -16.16 11.88
C ASN A 93 -7.12 -15.25 13.08
N ASN A 94 -7.97 -14.25 13.35
CA ASN A 94 -7.81 -13.31 14.46
C ASN A 94 -6.47 -12.53 14.44
N VAL A 95 -5.93 -12.20 13.25
CA VAL A 95 -4.65 -11.48 13.14
C VAL A 95 -4.63 -10.12 13.84
N ILE A 96 -5.80 -9.50 14.06
CA ILE A 96 -5.94 -8.28 14.86
C ILE A 96 -6.11 -8.65 16.34
N THR A 97 -5.00 -8.67 17.08
CA THR A 97 -4.95 -9.07 18.50
C THR A 97 -4.79 -7.88 19.44
N ARG A 98 -4.81 -8.15 20.76
CA ARG A 98 -4.68 -7.11 21.81
C ARG A 98 -3.42 -6.26 21.60
N GLY A 99 -3.60 -4.93 21.60
CA GLY A 99 -2.51 -3.96 21.40
C GLY A 99 -2.28 -3.55 19.95
N MET A 100 -2.90 -4.21 18.97
CA MET A 100 -2.79 -3.86 17.55
C MET A 100 -3.75 -2.73 17.13
N ILE A 101 -4.80 -2.49 17.91
CA ILE A 101 -5.71 -1.35 17.75
C ILE A 101 -5.45 -0.38 18.90
N GLN A 102 -5.15 0.88 18.57
CA GLN A 102 -4.98 1.95 19.58
C GLN A 102 -6.31 2.22 20.30
N ALA A 103 -6.23 2.56 21.60
CA ALA A 103 -7.39 2.98 22.37
C ALA A 103 -8.11 4.15 21.67
N GLY A 104 -9.43 4.03 21.49
CA GLY A 104 -10.25 5.04 20.80
C GLY A 104 -10.22 4.99 19.26
N ALA A 105 -9.43 4.10 18.64
CA ALA A 105 -9.39 3.98 17.18
C ALA A 105 -10.65 3.33 16.57
N VAL A 106 -11.46 2.66 17.39
CA VAL A 106 -12.75 2.09 17.00
C VAL A 106 -13.85 2.81 17.77
N THR A 107 -14.78 3.43 17.05
CA THR A 107 -15.98 4.04 17.62
C THR A 107 -17.10 3.01 17.71
N THR A 108 -17.95 3.13 18.73
CA THR A 108 -19.00 2.15 19.04
C THR A 108 -20.03 2.02 17.93
N ASP A 109 -20.32 3.08 17.20
CA ASP A 109 -21.28 3.08 16.08
C ASP A 109 -20.86 2.20 14.88
N LYS A 110 -19.60 1.75 14.85
CA LYS A 110 -19.03 0.87 13.82
C LYS A 110 -18.69 -0.53 14.35
N MET A 111 -18.97 -0.81 15.62
CA MET A 111 -18.56 -2.05 16.28
C MET A 111 -19.77 -2.97 16.53
N LEU A 112 -19.85 -4.07 15.78
CA LEU A 112 -20.72 -5.20 16.10
C LEU A 112 -19.87 -6.29 16.75
N VAL A 113 -20.18 -6.63 18.01
CA VAL A 113 -19.46 -7.66 18.76
C VAL A 113 -20.33 -8.91 18.81
N GLY A 114 -20.09 -9.85 17.89
CA GLY A 114 -20.86 -11.08 17.76
C GLY A 114 -21.04 -11.50 16.30
N ASN A 115 -21.86 -12.53 16.07
CA ASN A 115 -22.29 -12.96 14.75
C ASN A 115 -23.45 -12.05 14.27
N SER A 116 -23.49 -11.69 12.98
CA SER A 116 -24.64 -11.04 12.34
C SER A 116 -25.93 -11.87 12.37
N GLU A 117 -25.85 -13.17 12.64
CA GLU A 117 -26.94 -14.15 12.60
C GLU A 117 -27.31 -14.77 13.96
N GLY A 118 -26.91 -14.19 15.09
CA GLY A 118 -27.22 -14.78 16.40
C GLY A 118 -27.12 -13.81 17.57
N ALA A 119 -26.82 -14.38 18.75
CA ALA A 119 -26.58 -13.59 19.95
C ALA A 119 -25.42 -12.62 19.73
N ARG A 120 -25.68 -11.34 20.00
CA ARG A 120 -24.73 -10.26 19.73
C ARG A 120 -24.85 -9.14 20.75
N LEU A 121 -23.75 -8.44 20.94
CA LEU A 121 -23.64 -7.20 21.68
C LEU A 121 -23.58 -6.05 20.67
N ALA A 122 -24.54 -5.14 20.74
CA ALA A 122 -24.52 -3.89 20.00
C ALA A 122 -24.18 -2.74 20.95
N LEU A 123 -23.16 -1.96 20.58
CA LEU A 123 -22.73 -0.77 21.32
C LEU A 123 -23.20 0.45 20.52
N ARG A 124 -24.10 1.25 21.07
CA ARG A 124 -24.59 2.49 20.46
C ARG A 124 -24.27 3.67 21.36
N ASN A 125 -24.55 4.88 20.89
CA ASN A 125 -24.39 6.08 21.71
C ASN A 125 -25.21 5.94 23.00
N ASN A 126 -24.54 5.98 24.15
CA ASN A 126 -25.13 5.82 25.48
C ASN A 126 -25.92 4.53 25.74
N LEU A 127 -25.78 3.50 24.90
CA LEU A 127 -26.60 2.30 25.00
C LEU A 127 -25.82 1.03 24.70
N ILE A 128 -26.02 0.02 25.54
CA ILE A 128 -25.52 -1.33 25.39
C ILE A 128 -26.72 -2.27 25.26
N GLU A 129 -26.76 -3.03 24.17
CA GLU A 129 -27.84 -3.96 23.85
C GLU A 129 -27.29 -5.38 23.66
N VAL A 130 -27.89 -6.36 24.32
CA VAL A 130 -27.58 -7.79 24.12
C VAL A 130 -28.80 -8.46 23.52
N TYR A 131 -28.63 -9.07 22.35
CA TYR A 131 -29.63 -9.86 21.67
C TYR A 131 -29.31 -11.35 21.87
N ASP A 132 -30.35 -12.19 21.94
CA ASP A 132 -30.18 -13.64 21.85
C ASP A 132 -30.11 -14.13 20.39
N ASP A 133 -29.99 -15.45 20.22
CA ASP A 133 -29.89 -16.10 18.92
C ASP A 133 -31.16 -15.94 18.05
N ASN A 134 -32.29 -15.56 18.65
CA ASN A 134 -33.54 -15.28 17.94
C ASN A 134 -33.70 -13.78 17.64
N ASN A 135 -32.63 -12.99 17.76
CA ASN A 135 -32.64 -11.55 17.54
C ASN A 135 -33.54 -10.76 18.54
N VAL A 136 -33.82 -11.34 19.72
CA VAL A 136 -34.63 -10.69 20.76
C VAL A 136 -33.72 -9.95 21.74
N LEU A 137 -34.00 -8.68 22.01
CA LEU A 137 -33.29 -7.88 23.01
C LEU A 137 -33.53 -8.47 24.41
N ARG A 138 -32.45 -8.89 25.08
CA ARG A 138 -32.48 -9.47 26.44
C ARG A 138 -31.96 -8.53 27.50
N VAL A 139 -30.98 -7.70 27.14
CA VAL A 139 -30.39 -6.72 28.04
C VAL A 139 -30.31 -5.39 27.32
N LYS A 140 -30.75 -4.33 28.00
CA LYS A 140 -30.63 -2.94 27.56
C LYS A 140 -30.10 -2.12 28.73
N LEU A 141 -28.89 -1.57 28.61
CA LEU A 141 -28.24 -0.79 29.66
C LEU A 141 -27.81 0.57 29.07
N GLY A 142 -28.18 1.67 29.72
CA GLY A 142 -27.86 3.01 29.23
C GLY A 142 -28.95 4.04 29.46
N VAL A 143 -28.84 5.18 28.78
CA VAL A 143 -29.88 6.21 28.73
C VAL A 143 -30.86 5.82 27.64
N TRP A 144 -32.15 5.79 27.97
CA TRP A 144 -33.20 5.41 27.02
C TRP A 144 -33.85 6.70 26.54
N ASP A 145 -33.91 6.89 25.22
CA ASP A 145 -34.80 7.89 24.65
C ASP A 145 -36.24 7.46 24.97
N GLU A 146 -37.04 8.37 25.55
CA GLU A 146 -38.47 8.17 25.86
C GLU A 146 -39.33 8.09 24.60
#